data_AF-A0A923D3M5-F1
#
_entry.id   AF-A0A923D3M5-F1
#
_cell.length_a   1.000
_cell.length_b   1.000
_cell.length_c   1.000
_cell.angle_alpha   90.00
_cell.angle_beta   90.00
_cell.angle_gamma   90.00
#
_symmetry.space_group_name_H-M   'P 1'
#
loop_
_entity.id
_entity.type
_entity.pdbx_description
1 polymer ?
#
loop_
_entity_poly.entity_id
_entity_poly.type
_entity_poly.pdbx_seq_one_letter_code
_entity_poly.pdbx_strand_id
1 'polypeptide(L)'
;STFGITADEEMNEWSVSLVNALKGVPFFVPEKDKALYHAAACMASNYLTTLMHMVETTYQALGLSRKDAIRAFWPLVRGTLLNIETKGAVEALTGPIARGDAGTIQKHLAALRETLPDLLKAYCELGLTTVDMALKKGYISSERAQTIKTLFVAGGSANEHARKTE
;
A
#
# COMPACT_ATOMS: atom_id res chain seq x y z
N SER A 1 12.16 7.84 18.12
CA SER A 1 11.89 8.17 16.70
C SER A 1 13.20 8.29 15.95
N THR A 2 13.24 7.92 14.67
CA THR A 2 14.45 8.03 13.83
C THR A 2 14.44 9.36 13.08
N PHE A 3 15.60 10.02 12.96
CA PHE A 3 15.75 11.33 12.31
C PHE A 3 16.76 11.26 11.17
N GLY A 4 16.34 11.66 9.96
CA GLY A 4 17.23 11.79 8.81
C GLY A 4 17.98 13.11 8.88
N ILE A 5 19.31 13.05 8.92
CA ILE A 5 20.19 14.21 8.97
C ILE A 5 20.74 14.47 7.58
N THR A 6 20.53 15.69 7.10
CA THR A 6 21.25 16.24 5.95
C THR A 6 21.88 17.55 6.40
N ALA A 7 23.20 17.58 6.45
CA ALA A 7 23.99 18.72 6.91
C ALA A 7 25.38 18.69 6.27
N ASP A 8 26.08 19.82 6.28
CA ASP A 8 27.50 19.88 5.94
C ASP A 8 28.32 19.08 6.96
N GLU A 9 29.49 18.58 6.54
CA GLU A 9 30.30 17.66 7.34
C GLU A 9 30.68 18.23 8.71
N GLU A 10 30.95 19.54 8.77
CA GLU A 10 31.26 20.28 10.00
C GLU A 10 30.12 20.27 11.04
N MET A 11 28.87 20.08 10.60
CA MET A 11 27.67 20.09 11.44
C MET A 11 27.20 18.69 11.84
N ASN A 12 27.88 17.63 11.38
CA ASN A 12 27.46 16.25 11.63
C ASN A 12 27.44 15.90 13.12
N GLU A 13 28.51 16.21 13.85
CA GLU A 13 28.59 15.92 15.29
C GLU A 13 27.49 16.63 16.07
N TRP A 14 27.30 17.94 15.82
CA TRP A 14 26.25 18.72 16.46
C TRP A 14 24.86 18.17 16.15
N SER A 15 24.60 17.82 14.89
CA SER A 15 23.30 17.28 14.46
C SER A 15 22.99 15.94 15.14
N VAL A 16 23.98 15.06 15.25
CA VAL A 16 23.88 13.80 15.98
C VAL A 16 23.62 14.05 17.47
N SER A 17 24.34 14.98 18.10
CA SER A 17 24.12 15.36 19.50
C SER A 17 22.71 15.89 19.75
N LEU A 18 22.19 16.73 18.86
CA LEU A 18 20.83 17.23 18.93
C LEU A 18 19.80 16.09 18.86
N VAL A 19 19.93 15.19 17.88
CA VAL A 19 19.01 14.05 17.73
C VAL A 19 19.05 13.15 18.97
N ASN A 20 20.24 12.88 19.51
CA ASN A 20 20.41 12.09 20.73
C ASN A 20 19.80 12.80 21.95
N ALA A 21 19.92 14.12 22.07
CA ALA A 21 19.30 14.90 23.13
C ALA A 21 17.76 14.82 23.09
N LEU A 22 17.18 14.69 21.89
CA LEU A 22 15.75 14.41 21.68
C LEU A 22 15.37 12.93 21.88
N LYS A 23 16.30 12.08 22.35
CA LYS A 23 16.16 10.61 22.46
C LYS A 23 15.79 9.96 21.12
N GLY A 24 16.24 10.55 20.03
CA GLY A 24 16.08 10.04 18.67
C GLY A 24 17.23 9.12 18.26
N VAL A 25 17.06 8.47 17.11
CA VAL A 25 18.12 7.69 16.45
C VAL A 25 18.52 8.42 15.17
N PRO A 26 19.75 8.93 15.05
CA PRO A 26 20.19 9.65 13.85
C PRO A 26 20.56 8.67 12.74
N PHE A 27 20.29 9.06 11.50
CA PHE A 27 20.89 8.44 10.31
C PHE A 27 21.12 9.51 9.24
N PHE A 28 22.19 9.40 8.47
CA PHE A 28 22.51 10.40 7.46
C PHE A 28 21.80 10.12 6.14
N VAL A 29 21.27 11.18 5.53
CA VAL A 29 20.66 11.19 4.21
C VAL A 29 21.45 12.18 3.35
N PRO A 30 22.20 11.70 2.33
CA PRO A 30 22.86 12.59 1.38
C PRO A 30 21.85 13.54 0.72
N GLU A 31 22.25 14.79 0.43
CA GLU A 31 21.32 15.78 -0.18
C GLU A 31 20.68 15.26 -1.48
N LYS A 32 21.45 14.53 -2.30
CA LYS A 32 20.96 13.88 -3.53
C LYS A 32 19.84 12.85 -3.29
N ASP A 33 19.79 12.24 -2.11
CA ASP A 33 18.84 11.16 -1.77
C ASP A 33 17.65 11.68 -0.94
N LYS A 34 17.65 12.96 -0.56
CA LYS A 34 16.62 13.59 0.27
C LYS A 34 15.22 13.49 -0.33
N ALA A 35 15.10 13.67 -1.64
CA ALA A 35 13.84 13.52 -2.36
C ALA A 35 13.30 12.07 -2.26
N LEU A 36 14.18 11.08 -2.42
CA LEU A 36 13.82 9.67 -2.32
C LEU A 36 13.43 9.28 -0.89
N TYR A 37 14.19 9.75 0.11
CA TYR A 37 13.85 9.58 1.53
C TYR A 37 12.48 10.18 1.86
N HIS A 38 12.20 11.40 1.41
CA HIS A 38 10.92 12.05 1.64
C HIS A 38 9.77 11.31 0.94
N ALA A 39 9.98 10.84 -0.29
CA ALA A 39 8.99 10.01 -1.00
C ALA A 39 8.66 8.72 -0.22
N ALA A 40 9.66 8.04 0.34
CA ALA A 40 9.45 6.87 1.19
C ALA A 40 8.64 7.22 2.45
N ALA A 41 8.92 8.36 3.08
CA ALA A 41 8.13 8.85 4.21
C ALA A 41 6.67 9.12 3.82
N CYS A 42 6.43 9.78 2.68
CA CYS A 42 5.08 10.01 2.16
C CYS A 42 4.33 8.70 1.84
N MET A 43 5.02 7.68 1.33
CA MET A 43 4.40 6.36 1.13
C MET A 43 3.97 5.74 2.47
N ALA A 44 4.82 5.85 3.49
CA ALA A 44 4.55 5.30 4.82
C ALA A 44 3.46 6.06 5.61
N SER A 45 3.25 7.35 5.36
CA SER A 45 2.25 8.18 6.08
C SER A 45 1.05 8.56 5.22
N ASN A 46 1.28 9.25 4.11
CA ASN A 46 0.22 9.88 3.32
C ASN A 46 -0.56 8.80 2.57
N TYR A 47 0.14 7.90 1.87
CA TYR A 47 -0.53 6.86 1.10
C TYR A 47 -1.11 5.76 1.98
N LEU A 48 -0.54 5.51 3.16
CA LEU A 48 -1.20 4.68 4.17
C LEU A 48 -2.56 5.30 4.58
N THR A 49 -2.59 6.62 4.82
CA THR A 49 -3.84 7.34 5.14
C THR A 49 -4.84 7.26 3.98
N THR A 50 -4.39 7.45 2.74
CA THR A 50 -5.23 7.27 1.54
C THR A 50 -5.79 5.86 1.46
N LEU A 51 -4.98 4.83 1.71
CA LEU A 51 -5.43 3.44 1.70
C LEU A 51 -6.49 3.19 2.79
N MET A 52 -6.31 3.73 4.00
CA MET A 52 -7.32 3.63 5.06
C MET A 52 -8.63 4.33 4.67
N HIS A 53 -8.55 5.47 3.98
CA HIS A 53 -9.73 6.13 3.45
C HIS A 53 -10.47 5.26 2.42
N MET A 54 -9.75 4.63 1.48
CA MET A 54 -10.36 3.70 0.51
C MET A 54 -11.08 2.53 1.21
N VAL A 55 -10.48 1.99 2.28
CA VAL A 55 -11.11 0.94 3.10
C VAL A 55 -12.37 1.48 3.77
N GLU A 56 -12.31 2.67 4.40
CA GLU A 56 -13.47 3.32 5.02
C GLU A 56 -14.62 3.52 4.03
N THR A 57 -14.34 4.07 2.84
CA THR A 57 -15.31 4.25 1.76
C THR A 57 -15.93 2.91 1.32
N THR A 58 -15.12 1.85 1.26
CA THR A 58 -15.62 0.51 0.91
C THR A 58 -16.61 -0.01 1.95
N TYR A 59 -16.33 0.16 3.25
CA TYR A 59 -17.27 -0.23 4.31
C TYR A 59 -18.52 0.65 4.37
N GLN A 60 -18.42 1.94 4.03
CA GLN A 60 -19.58 2.83 3.93
C GLN A 60 -20.53 2.42 2.81
N ALA A 61 -19.99 1.97 1.67
CA ALA A 61 -20.80 1.40 0.59
C ALA A 61 -21.53 0.10 1.00
N LEU A 62 -21.04 -0.59 2.03
CA LEU A 62 -21.71 -1.74 2.66
C LEU A 62 -22.74 -1.32 3.74
N GLY A 63 -22.99 -0.02 3.91
CA GLY A 63 -23.99 0.53 4.83
C GLY A 63 -23.49 0.84 6.24
N LEU A 64 -22.18 0.75 6.52
CA LEU A 64 -21.66 1.06 7.85
C LEU A 64 -21.46 2.57 8.02
N SER A 65 -21.70 3.06 9.24
CA SER A 65 -21.25 4.39 9.64
C SER A 65 -19.71 4.45 9.63
N ARG A 66 -19.13 5.64 9.48
CA ARG A 66 -17.68 5.86 9.62
C ARG A 66 -17.09 5.22 10.88
N LYS A 67 -17.75 5.39 12.02
CA LYS A 67 -17.32 4.85 13.31
C LYS A 67 -17.32 3.32 13.31
N ASP A 68 -18.36 2.71 12.75
CA ASP A 68 -18.48 1.25 12.69
C ASP A 68 -17.51 0.64 11.68
N ALA A 69 -17.28 1.32 10.55
CA ALA A 69 -16.27 0.94 9.56
C ALA A 69 -14.88 0.88 10.19
N ILE A 70 -14.43 1.97 10.84
CA ILE A 70 -13.14 2.00 11.54
C ILE A 70 -13.05 0.88 12.58
N ARG A 71 -14.11 0.68 13.39
CA ARG A 71 -14.13 -0.41 14.37
C ARG A 71 -13.99 -1.79 13.72
N ALA A 72 -14.58 -1.99 12.54
CA ALA A 72 -14.55 -3.26 11.83
C ALA A 72 -13.16 -3.56 11.23
N PHE A 73 -12.52 -2.61 10.53
CA PHE A 73 -11.27 -2.90 9.81
C PHE A 73 -10.00 -2.67 10.64
N TRP A 74 -10.03 -1.84 11.68
CA TRP A 74 -8.82 -1.49 12.44
C TRP A 74 -8.09 -2.68 13.09
N PRO A 75 -8.77 -3.72 13.61
CA PRO A 75 -8.09 -4.93 14.08
C PRO A 75 -7.25 -5.60 12.99
N LEU A 76 -7.73 -5.64 11.74
CA LEU A 76 -6.98 -6.20 10.60
C LEU A 76 -5.73 -5.36 10.31
N VAL A 77 -5.88 -4.03 10.27
CA VAL A 77 -4.75 -3.11 10.04
C VAL A 77 -3.65 -3.29 11.09
N ARG A 78 -4.02 -3.35 12.38
CA ARG A 78 -3.03 -3.59 13.45
C ARG A 78 -2.33 -4.92 13.32
N GLY A 79 -3.07 -5.98 12.99
CA GLY A 79 -2.49 -7.30 12.74
C GLY A 79 -1.50 -7.28 11.57
N THR A 80 -1.83 -6.58 10.48
CA THR A 80 -0.94 -6.40 9.33
C THR A 80 0.31 -5.61 9.70
N LEU A 81 0.19 -4.49 10.40
CA LEU A 81 1.34 -3.69 10.83
C LEU A 81 2.28 -4.49 11.75
N LEU A 82 1.74 -5.25 12.69
CA LEU A 82 2.54 -6.12 13.56
C LEU A 82 3.27 -7.21 12.76
N ASN A 83 2.63 -7.82 11.76
CA ASN A 83 3.29 -8.79 10.89
C ASN A 83 4.41 -8.15 10.06
N ILE A 84 4.21 -6.92 9.56
CA ILE A 84 5.24 -6.17 8.82
C ILE A 84 6.41 -5.84 9.73
N GLU A 85 6.15 -5.37 10.95
CA GLU A 85 7.18 -5.04 11.94
C GLU A 85 8.02 -6.27 12.32
N THR A 86 7.38 -7.42 12.49
CA THR A 86 8.06 -8.64 12.96
C THR A 86 8.75 -9.44 11.86
N LYS A 87 8.23 -9.43 10.63
CA LYS A 87 8.69 -10.32 9.53
C LYS A 87 9.16 -9.56 8.28
N GLY A 88 8.90 -8.26 8.21
CA GLY A 88 9.07 -7.46 6.99
C GLY A 88 7.86 -7.53 6.05
N ALA A 89 7.74 -6.54 5.16
CA ALA A 89 6.56 -6.35 4.31
C ALA A 89 6.29 -7.53 3.36
N VAL A 90 7.34 -8.12 2.79
CA VAL A 90 7.23 -9.24 1.85
C VAL A 90 6.69 -10.50 2.55
N GLU A 91 7.23 -10.84 3.72
CA GLU A 91 6.79 -12.02 4.49
C GLU A 91 5.44 -11.86 5.18
N ALA A 92 5.02 -10.61 5.40
CA ALA A 92 3.71 -10.30 5.94
C ALA A 92 2.57 -10.45 4.90
N LEU A 93 2.90 -10.56 3.61
CA LEU A 93 1.90 -10.65 2.56
C LEU A 93 1.08 -11.94 2.67
N THR A 94 -0.24 -11.79 2.72
CA THR A 94 -1.20 -12.90 2.69
C THR A 94 -2.32 -12.60 1.69
N GLY A 95 -3.38 -13.41 1.69
CA GLY A 95 -4.57 -13.16 0.87
C GLY A 95 -4.49 -13.76 -0.54
N PRO A 96 -5.41 -13.36 -1.43
CA PRO A 96 -5.62 -14.03 -2.71
C PRO A 96 -4.42 -13.91 -3.66
N ILE A 97 -3.72 -12.77 -3.68
CA ILE A 97 -2.53 -12.61 -4.53
C ILE A 97 -1.41 -13.58 -4.11
N ALA A 98 -1.13 -13.67 -2.80
CA ALA A 98 -0.10 -14.59 -2.28
C ALA A 98 -0.41 -16.07 -2.57
N ARG A 99 -1.68 -16.43 -2.71
CA ARG A 99 -2.10 -17.82 -3.05
C ARG A 99 -2.27 -18.05 -4.55
N GLY A 100 -2.21 -16.99 -5.37
CA GLY A 100 -2.50 -17.06 -6.80
C GLY A 100 -3.99 -17.27 -7.13
N ASP A 101 -4.89 -16.82 -6.26
CA ASP A 101 -6.34 -16.97 -6.39
C ASP A 101 -6.93 -15.89 -7.30
N ALA A 102 -6.86 -16.15 -8.61
CA ALA A 102 -7.40 -15.27 -9.64
C ALA A 102 -8.93 -15.12 -9.57
N GLY A 103 -9.65 -16.17 -9.13
CA GLY A 103 -11.11 -16.17 -9.04
C GLY A 103 -11.63 -15.18 -8.00
N THR A 104 -10.98 -15.10 -6.84
CA THR A 104 -11.29 -14.09 -5.82
C THR A 104 -11.00 -12.67 -6.34
N ILE A 105 -9.88 -12.47 -7.03
CA ILE A 105 -9.52 -11.16 -7.60
C ILE A 105 -10.54 -10.72 -8.64
N GLN A 106 -10.99 -11.61 -9.52
CA GLN A 106 -12.02 -11.30 -10.52
C GLN A 106 -13.33 -10.83 -9.87
N LYS A 107 -13.75 -11.48 -8.77
CA LYS A 107 -14.94 -11.07 -8.00
C LYS A 107 -14.76 -9.70 -7.36
N HIS A 108 -13.59 -9.39 -6.82
CA HIS A 108 -13.30 -8.05 -6.29
C HIS A 108 -13.40 -6.97 -7.36
N LEU A 109 -12.81 -7.21 -8.54
CA LEU A 109 -12.84 -6.25 -9.65
C LEU A 109 -14.27 -6.02 -10.16
N ALA A 110 -15.10 -7.06 -10.22
CA ALA A 110 -16.51 -6.92 -10.57
C ALA A 110 -17.27 -6.06 -9.55
N ALA A 111 -17.15 -6.37 -8.26
CA ALA A 111 -17.82 -5.62 -7.19
C ALA A 111 -17.37 -4.14 -7.14
N LEU A 112 -16.07 -3.87 -7.26
CA LEU A 112 -15.54 -2.51 -7.29
C LEU A 112 -16.02 -1.74 -8.52
N ARG A 113 -16.08 -2.38 -9.70
CA ARG A 113 -16.59 -1.74 -10.92
C ARG A 113 -18.05 -1.31 -10.78
N GLU A 114 -18.86 -2.12 -10.10
CA GLU A 114 -20.29 -1.87 -9.91
C GLU A 114 -20.55 -0.80 -8.84
N THR A 115 -19.85 -0.90 -7.70
CA THR A 115 -20.18 -0.09 -6.51
C THR A 115 -19.27 1.12 -6.31
N LEU A 116 -17.98 1.00 -6.64
CA LEU A 116 -16.94 1.99 -6.31
C LEU A 116 -15.95 2.15 -7.48
N PRO A 117 -16.41 2.54 -8.68
CA PRO A 117 -15.56 2.60 -9.89
C PRO A 117 -14.36 3.54 -9.72
N ASP A 118 -14.49 4.59 -8.90
CA ASP A 118 -13.41 5.54 -8.61
C ASP A 118 -12.21 4.91 -7.88
N LEU A 119 -12.43 3.83 -7.12
CA LEU A 119 -11.37 3.11 -6.42
C LEU A 119 -10.68 2.06 -7.29
N LEU A 120 -11.27 1.69 -8.44
CA LEU A 120 -10.85 0.54 -9.24
C LEU A 120 -9.42 0.70 -9.77
N LYS A 121 -9.08 1.89 -10.27
CA LYS A 121 -7.73 2.16 -10.78
C LYS A 121 -6.67 1.98 -9.69
N ALA A 122 -6.88 2.61 -8.53
CA ALA A 122 -5.94 2.51 -7.40
C ALA A 122 -5.82 1.07 -6.88
N TYR A 123 -6.93 0.32 -6.81
CA TYR A 123 -6.92 -1.09 -6.44
C TYR A 123 -6.06 -1.93 -7.38
N CYS A 124 -6.19 -1.70 -8.70
CA CYS A 124 -5.41 -2.42 -9.71
C CYS A 124 -3.91 -2.10 -9.65
N GLU A 125 -3.52 -0.83 -9.49
CA GLU A 125 -2.10 -0.43 -9.39
C GLU A 125 -1.41 -1.03 -8.16
N LEU A 126 -2.10 -1.02 -7.01
CA LEU A 126 -1.62 -1.71 -5.80
C LEU A 126 -1.54 -3.22 -6.02
N GLY A 127 -2.52 -3.79 -6.71
CA GLY A 127 -2.56 -5.21 -7.09
C GLY A 127 -1.36 -5.63 -7.94
N LEU A 128 -1.04 -4.87 -9.00
CA LEU A 128 0.11 -5.12 -9.88
C LEU A 128 1.43 -5.13 -9.11
N THR A 129 1.64 -4.10 -8.28
CA THR A 129 2.83 -4.00 -7.42
C THR A 129 2.93 -5.18 -6.44
N THR A 130 1.79 -5.61 -5.90
CA THR A 130 1.73 -6.75 -4.97
C THR A 130 2.02 -8.08 -5.66
N VAL A 131 1.60 -8.26 -6.92
CA VAL A 131 1.92 -9.45 -7.71
C VAL A 131 3.42 -9.54 -7.96
N ASP A 132 4.09 -8.43 -8.28
CA ASP A 132 5.55 -8.41 -8.45
C ASP A 132 6.28 -8.80 -7.16
N MET A 133 5.80 -8.31 -6.03
CA MET A 133 6.32 -8.70 -4.72
C MET A 133 6.14 -10.20 -4.46
N ALA A 134 4.95 -10.75 -4.71
CA ALA A 134 4.64 -12.18 -4.52
C ALA A 134 5.46 -13.08 -5.44
N LEU A 135 5.66 -12.69 -6.70
CA LEU A 135 6.45 -13.44 -7.68
C LEU A 135 7.93 -13.47 -7.29
N LYS A 136 8.52 -12.32 -6.94
CA LYS A 136 9.94 -12.22 -6.55
C LYS A 136 10.26 -13.10 -5.33
N LYS A 137 9.31 -13.25 -4.41
CA LYS A 137 9.46 -14.10 -3.23
C LYS A 137 9.24 -15.59 -3.51
N GLY A 138 8.57 -15.94 -4.61
CA GLY A 138 8.23 -17.31 -4.98
C GLY A 138 6.92 -17.82 -4.37
N TYR A 139 6.02 -16.94 -3.93
CA TYR A 139 4.70 -17.34 -3.42
C TYR A 139 3.78 -17.87 -4.52
N ILE A 140 4.00 -17.43 -5.76
CA ILE A 140 3.22 -17.81 -6.94
C ILE A 140 4.16 -18.09 -8.11
N SER A 141 3.71 -18.96 -9.03
CA SER A 141 4.42 -19.19 -10.30
C SER A 141 4.29 -17.98 -11.24
N SER A 142 5.20 -17.88 -12.21
CA SER A 142 5.14 -16.86 -13.26
C SER A 142 3.81 -16.90 -14.04
N GLU A 143 3.25 -18.09 -14.28
CA GLU A 143 1.96 -18.27 -14.95
C GLU A 143 0.80 -17.67 -14.14
N ARG A 144 0.75 -17.94 -12.83
CA ARG A 144 -0.27 -17.36 -11.94
C ARG A 144 -0.10 -15.84 -11.81
N ALA A 145 1.14 -15.37 -11.70
CA ALA A 145 1.44 -13.94 -11.68
C ALA A 145 0.94 -13.26 -12.97
N GLN A 146 1.21 -13.85 -14.13
CA GLN A 146 0.77 -13.30 -15.42
C GLN A 146 -0.76 -13.28 -15.53
N THR A 147 -1.43 -14.37 -15.13
CA THR A 147 -2.90 -14.45 -15.11
C THR A 147 -3.50 -13.31 -14.28
N ILE A 148 -2.98 -13.10 -13.06
CA ILE A 148 -3.48 -12.05 -12.17
C ILE A 148 -3.16 -10.64 -12.69
N LYS A 149 -1.96 -10.43 -13.24
CA LYS A 149 -1.60 -9.13 -13.87
C LYS A 149 -2.56 -8.78 -15.00
N THR A 150 -2.91 -9.74 -15.86
CA THR A 150 -3.88 -9.51 -16.94
C THR A 150 -5.23 -9.06 -16.39
N LEU A 151 -5.71 -9.64 -15.28
CA LEU A 151 -6.94 -9.20 -14.63
C LEU A 151 -6.84 -7.74 -14.13
N PHE A 152 -5.74 -7.36 -13.48
CA PHE A 152 -5.56 -5.98 -13.01
C PHE A 152 -5.40 -4.97 -14.14
N VAL A 153 -4.68 -5.29 -15.21
CA VAL A 153 -4.55 -4.43 -16.40
C VAL A 153 -5.92 -4.21 -17.05
N ALA A 154 -6.69 -5.27 -17.24
CA ALA A 154 -8.05 -5.16 -17.78
C ALA A 154 -8.99 -4.42 -16.83
N GLY A 155 -8.83 -4.60 -15.52
CA GLY A 155 -9.61 -3.89 -14.49
C GLY A 155 -9.31 -2.40 -14.41
N GLY A 156 -8.04 -2.00 -14.50
CA GLY A 156 -7.58 -0.62 -14.36
C GLY A 156 -7.70 0.23 -15.62
N SER A 157 -7.90 -0.40 -16.78
CA SER A 157 -8.13 0.29 -18.05
C SER A 157 -9.57 0.83 -18.10
N ALA A 158 -9.75 2.10 -17.76
CA ALA A 158 -11.03 2.78 -17.90
C ALA A 158 -11.30 3.12 -19.38
N ASN A 159 -11.93 2.19 -20.14
CA ASN A 159 -12.90 2.50 -21.20
C ASN A 159 -13.34 1.23 -21.94
N GLU A 160 -14.57 0.77 -21.69
CA GLU A 160 -15.36 0.16 -22.78
C GLU A 160 -16.88 0.19 -22.55
N HIS A 161 -17.42 0.77 -21.47
CA HIS A 161 -18.87 0.77 -21.22
C HIS A 161 -19.51 2.14 -20.94
N ALA A 162 -18.83 3.26 -21.18
CA ALA A 162 -19.47 4.58 -21.22
C ALA A 162 -20.25 4.87 -22.53
N ARG A 163 -20.76 3.84 -23.22
CA ARG A 163 -21.65 3.96 -24.39
C ARG A 163 -22.85 3.02 -24.33
N LYS A 164 -23.63 3.10 -23.25
CA LYS A 164 -25.09 2.84 -23.17
C LYS A 164 -25.50 3.64 -21.92
N THR A 165 -26.27 4.72 -21.94
CA THR A 165 -27.53 4.98 -22.64
C THR A 165 -27.83 6.47 -22.41
N GLU A 166 -28.08 7.23 -23.47
CA GLU A 166 -28.99 8.38 -23.52
C GLU A 166 -29.31 8.64 -25.00
#